data_AF-A0AA51DCE0-F1
#
_entry.id   AF-A0AA51DCE0-F1
#
_cell.length_a   1.000
_cell.length_b   1.000
_cell.length_c   1.000
_cell.angle_alpha   90.00
_cell.angle_beta   90.00
_cell.angle_gamma   90.00
#
_symmetry.space_group_name_H-M   'P 1'
#
loop_
_entity.id
_entity.type
_entity.pdbx_description
1 polymer ?
#
loop_
_entity_poly.entity_id
_entity_poly.type
_entity_poly.pdbx_seq_one_letter_code
_entity_poly.pdbx_strand_id
1 'polypeptide(L)'
;MNWNKKIEDIIRGGKWTKNSIRLGRVQCGKLVEEKGSLALFIVSDILMKPLYTKVEKMVVADNEIVVFYDEKFGTLLEEGEYEKFSRFFNKEEWDVLFGGDTIDRLDKMELIHEREGFYIEPHETMETYLGKYDENATKDLCSQYNL
;
A
#
# COMPACT_ATOMS: atom_id res chain seq x y z
N MET A 1 -5.11 18.54 -9.92
CA MET A 1 -5.57 17.27 -9.30
C MET A 1 -5.69 17.50 -7.80
N ASN A 2 -6.68 16.92 -7.10
CA ASN A 2 -6.71 16.95 -5.63
C ASN A 2 -6.16 15.61 -5.10
N TRP A 3 -4.88 15.60 -4.72
CA TRP A 3 -4.16 14.40 -4.30
C TRP A 3 -4.70 13.82 -2.99
N ASN A 4 -5.09 14.68 -2.05
CA ASN A 4 -5.68 14.30 -0.77
C ASN A 4 -6.98 13.52 -0.98
N LYS A 5 -7.86 14.05 -1.85
CA LYS A 5 -9.09 13.35 -2.23
C LYS A 5 -8.79 12.00 -2.88
N LYS A 6 -7.76 11.90 -3.73
CA LYS A 6 -7.36 10.62 -4.35
C LYS A 6 -6.94 9.60 -3.28
N ILE A 7 -6.16 9.99 -2.27
CA ILE A 7 -5.78 9.11 -1.14
C ILE A 7 -7.01 8.72 -0.31
N GLU A 8 -7.87 9.66 0.04
CA GLU A 8 -9.11 9.37 0.77
C GLU A 8 -10.00 8.37 0.02
N ASP A 9 -10.15 8.54 -1.30
CA ASP A 9 -10.92 7.63 -2.15
C ASP A 9 -10.26 6.24 -2.26
N ILE A 10 -8.92 6.15 -2.13
CA ILE A 10 -8.19 4.87 -2.07
C ILE A 10 -8.50 4.16 -0.75
N ILE A 11 -8.32 4.86 0.37
CA ILE A 11 -8.53 4.33 1.73
C ILE A 11 -9.99 3.89 1.91
N ARG A 12 -10.94 4.75 1.53
CA ARG A 12 -12.38 4.43 1.60
C ARG A 12 -12.78 3.28 0.69
N GLY A 13 -12.11 3.14 -0.45
CA GLY A 13 -12.35 2.02 -1.36
C GLY A 13 -11.98 0.67 -0.74
N GLY A 14 -11.01 0.65 0.18
CA GLY A 14 -10.62 -0.55 0.94
C GLY A 14 -10.14 -1.71 0.07
N LYS A 15 -9.75 -1.45 -1.19
CA LYS A 15 -9.25 -2.44 -2.14
C LYS A 15 -7.72 -2.48 -2.13
N TRP A 16 -7.18 -3.61 -2.56
CA TRP A 16 -5.75 -3.81 -2.80
C TRP A 16 -5.34 -3.16 -4.12
N THR A 17 -4.21 -2.45 -4.12
CA THR A 17 -3.58 -1.97 -5.35
C THR A 17 -2.54 -2.99 -5.78
N LYS A 18 -2.64 -3.47 -7.02
CA LYS A 18 -1.66 -4.38 -7.61
C LYS A 18 -0.56 -3.59 -8.31
N ASN A 19 0.68 -3.92 -7.99
CA ASN A 19 1.90 -3.31 -8.51
C ASN A 19 2.76 -4.39 -9.15
N SER A 20 3.15 -4.18 -10.41
CA SER A 20 4.23 -4.96 -11.02
C SER A 20 5.55 -4.41 -10.51
N ILE A 21 6.29 -5.21 -9.76
CA ILE A 21 7.64 -4.89 -9.31
C ILE A 21 8.67 -5.47 -10.29
N ARG A 22 9.94 -5.07 -10.13
CA ARG A 22 11.02 -5.49 -11.06
C ARG A 22 11.07 -7.01 -11.20
N LEU A 23 11.47 -7.46 -12.41
CA LEU A 23 11.61 -8.88 -12.79
C LEU A 23 10.28 -9.64 -12.92
N GLY A 24 9.17 -8.95 -13.18
CA GLY A 24 7.86 -9.56 -13.43
C GLY A 24 7.17 -10.14 -12.20
N ARG A 25 7.66 -9.76 -11.01
CA ARG A 25 7.06 -10.12 -9.72
C ARG A 25 5.86 -9.23 -9.44
N VAL A 26 4.96 -9.71 -8.58
CA VAL A 26 3.72 -9.01 -8.26
C VAL A 26 3.63 -8.75 -6.77
N GLN A 27 3.31 -7.50 -6.44
CA GLN A 27 2.98 -7.07 -5.10
C GLN A 27 1.56 -6.50 -5.10
N CYS A 28 0.81 -6.74 -4.05
CA CYS A 28 -0.43 -6.03 -3.77
C CYS A 28 -0.32 -5.31 -2.44
N GLY A 29 -0.75 -4.05 -2.40
CA GLY A 29 -0.76 -3.27 -1.18
C GLY A 29 -2.12 -2.62 -0.89
N LYS A 30 -2.55 -2.67 0.37
CA LYS A 30 -3.78 -2.05 0.86
C LYS A 30 -3.41 -0.88 1.77
N LEU A 31 -3.72 0.33 1.32
CA LEU A 31 -3.51 1.56 2.08
C LEU A 31 -4.64 1.77 3.08
N VAL A 32 -4.28 2.01 4.34
CA VAL A 32 -5.22 2.27 5.43
C VAL A 32 -4.78 3.46 6.25
N GLU A 33 -5.73 4.04 6.97
CA GLU A 33 -5.45 5.04 7.99
C GLU A 33 -5.63 4.42 9.39
N GLU A 34 -4.59 4.49 10.21
CA GLU A 34 -4.61 4.09 11.62
C GLU A 34 -4.22 5.28 12.50
N LYS A 35 -5.14 5.72 13.36
CA LYS A 35 -4.88 6.76 14.39
C LYS A 35 -4.28 8.05 13.80
N GLY A 36 -4.71 8.44 12.59
CA GLY A 36 -4.23 9.64 11.91
C GLY A 36 -2.89 9.49 11.18
N SER A 37 -2.38 8.26 11.07
CA SER A 37 -1.19 7.93 10.27
C SER A 37 -1.54 6.92 9.19
N LEU A 38 -0.82 6.97 8.06
CA LEU A 38 -0.99 6.01 6.98
C LEU A 38 -0.16 4.75 7.22
N ALA A 39 -0.75 3.60 6.88
CA ALA A 39 -0.10 2.32 6.91
C ALA A 39 -0.49 1.46 5.71
N LEU A 40 0.31 0.45 5.44
CA LEU A 40 0.18 -0.47 4.32
C LEU A 40 0.16 -1.90 4.82
N PHE A 41 -0.78 -2.68 4.31
CA PHE A 41 -0.66 -4.12 4.26
C PHE A 41 -0.12 -4.52 2.90
N ILE A 42 0.84 -5.42 2.86
CA ILE A 42 1.53 -5.83 1.64
C ILE A 42 1.55 -7.34 1.56
N VAL A 43 1.17 -7.87 0.40
CA VAL A 43 1.31 -9.27 0.02
C VAL A 43 2.05 -9.34 -1.30
N SER A 44 2.90 -10.34 -1.47
CA SER A 44 3.67 -10.50 -2.71
C SER A 44 4.04 -11.96 -2.90
N ASP A 45 4.25 -12.36 -4.15
CA ASP A 45 4.73 -13.68 -4.55
C ASP A 45 6.11 -14.06 -3.96
N ILE A 46 6.87 -13.08 -3.46
CA ILE A 46 8.17 -13.31 -2.81
C ILE A 46 8.14 -13.22 -1.29
N LEU A 47 7.05 -12.72 -0.71
CA LEU A 47 6.91 -12.62 0.74
C LEU A 47 6.34 -13.92 1.30
N MET A 48 7.00 -14.50 2.31
CA MET A 48 6.49 -15.71 2.96
C MET A 48 5.24 -15.45 3.81
N LYS A 49 5.05 -14.21 4.26
CA LYS A 49 3.91 -13.77 5.08
C LYS A 49 3.50 -12.36 4.68
N PRO A 50 2.23 -11.97 4.90
CA PRO A 50 1.81 -10.59 4.75
C PRO A 50 2.61 -9.66 5.65
N LEU A 51 2.90 -8.46 5.15
CA LEU A 51 3.63 -7.43 5.87
C LEU A 51 2.67 -6.29 6.24
N TYR A 52 2.76 -5.81 7.47
CA TYR A 52 2.15 -4.55 7.90
C TYR A 52 3.24 -3.53 8.20
N THR A 53 3.19 -2.36 7.56
CA THR A 53 4.21 -1.32 7.73
C THR A 53 3.61 0.07 7.65
N LYS A 54 4.31 1.06 8.21
CA LYS A 54 3.89 2.47 8.10
C LYS A 54 4.28 3.01 6.73
N VAL A 55 3.47 3.94 6.23
CA VAL A 55 3.92 4.80 5.14
C VAL A 55 4.96 5.74 5.72
N GLU A 56 6.09 5.86 5.03
CA GLU A 56 7.16 6.76 5.43
C GLU A 56 7.03 8.09 4.69
N LYS A 57 6.73 8.03 3.40
CA LYS A 57 6.62 9.21 2.56
C LYS A 57 5.69 8.95 1.39
N MET A 58 5.03 9.97 0.91
CA MET A 58 4.38 9.96 -0.40
C MET A 58 5.07 10.97 -1.31
N VAL A 59 5.07 10.71 -2.60
CA VAL A 59 5.61 11.62 -3.61
C VAL A 59 4.63 11.72 -4.75
N VAL A 60 4.45 12.94 -5.26
CA VAL A 60 3.70 13.20 -6.49
C VAL A 60 4.70 13.39 -7.63
N ALA A 61 4.77 12.44 -8.56
CA ALA A 61 5.66 12.50 -9.73
C ALA A 61 4.87 12.08 -10.97
N ASP A 62 5.09 12.76 -12.10
CA ASP A 62 4.45 12.44 -13.39
C ASP A 62 2.90 12.31 -13.34
N ASN A 63 2.24 13.09 -12.49
CA ASN A 63 0.80 13.00 -12.19
C ASN A 63 0.35 11.68 -11.55
N GLU A 64 1.26 11.00 -10.88
CA GLU A 64 1.05 9.78 -10.13
C GLU A 64 1.42 9.99 -8.66
N ILE A 65 0.83 9.19 -7.76
CA ILE A 65 1.23 9.13 -6.36
C ILE A 65 2.08 7.88 -6.17
N VAL A 66 3.26 8.04 -5.61
CA VAL A 66 4.10 6.91 -5.18
C VAL A 66 4.17 6.94 -3.66
N VAL A 67 3.76 5.84 -3.03
CA VAL A 67 3.77 5.65 -1.58
C VAL A 67 4.97 4.80 -1.21
N PHE A 68 5.85 5.35 -0.39
CA PHE A 68 7.04 4.69 0.09
C PHE A 68 6.81 4.10 1.48
N TYR A 69 7.30 2.87 1.67
CA TYR A 69 7.32 2.20 2.95
C TYR A 69 8.74 1.70 3.27
N ASP A 70 9.06 1.64 4.56
CA ASP A 70 10.31 1.03 5.01
C ASP A 70 10.08 -0.47 5.25
N GLU A 71 10.83 -1.31 4.52
CA GLU A 71 10.82 -2.76 4.67
C GLU A 71 11.39 -3.23 6.01
N LYS A 72 12.32 -2.46 6.60
CA LYS A 72 13.07 -2.85 7.81
C LYS A 72 12.25 -2.74 9.08
N PHE A 73 11.23 -1.88 9.09
CA PHE A 73 10.34 -1.67 10.25
C PHE A 73 8.96 -2.30 10.07
N GLY A 74 8.75 -3.06 9.01
CA GLY A 74 7.52 -3.80 8.81
C GLY A 74 7.38 -4.96 9.81
N THR A 75 6.14 -5.25 10.19
CA THR A 75 5.77 -6.38 11.03
C THR A 75 5.18 -7.47 10.15
N LEU A 76 5.75 -8.67 10.17
CA LEU A 76 5.12 -9.83 9.54
C LEU A 76 3.87 -10.20 10.32
N LEU A 77 2.76 -10.37 9.61
CA LEU A 77 1.49 -10.74 10.20
C LEU A 77 1.43 -12.23 10.48
N GLU A 78 0.68 -12.58 11.51
CA GLU A 78 0.35 -13.97 11.85
C GLU A 78 -1.16 -14.21 11.72
N GLU A 79 -1.56 -15.42 11.27
CA GLU A 79 -2.98 -15.78 11.02
C GLU A 79 -3.88 -15.51 12.23
N GLY A 80 -3.35 -15.70 13.45
CA GLY A 80 -4.07 -15.50 14.71
C GLY A 80 -4.32 -14.04 15.10
N GLU A 81 -3.84 -13.06 14.32
CA GLU A 81 -3.94 -11.63 14.64
C GLU A 81 -5.18 -10.94 14.09
N TYR A 82 -6.14 -11.69 13.52
CA TYR A 82 -7.35 -11.14 12.91
C TYR A 82 -8.04 -10.08 13.76
N GLU A 83 -8.22 -10.33 15.07
CA GLU A 83 -8.91 -9.40 15.97
C GLU A 83 -8.24 -8.02 16.06
N LYS A 84 -6.91 -7.93 15.86
CA LYS A 84 -6.18 -6.65 15.83
C LYS A 84 -6.49 -5.84 14.57
N PHE A 85 -6.86 -6.51 13.48
CA PHE A 85 -7.00 -5.92 12.14
C PHE A 85 -8.41 -6.08 11.55
N SER A 86 -9.37 -6.57 12.33
CA SER A 86 -10.75 -6.86 11.90
C SER A 86 -11.52 -5.64 11.40
N ARG A 87 -11.07 -4.43 11.74
CA ARG A 87 -11.61 -3.17 11.18
C ARG A 87 -11.22 -2.91 9.72
N PHE A 88 -10.17 -3.56 9.23
CA PHE A 88 -9.64 -3.37 7.88
C PHE A 88 -9.96 -4.54 6.94
N PHE A 89 -10.28 -5.69 7.51
CA PHE A 89 -10.47 -6.96 6.82
C PHE A 89 -11.73 -7.63 7.33
N ASN A 90 -12.55 -8.15 6.41
CA ASN A 90 -13.46 -9.21 6.78
C ASN A 90 -12.67 -10.52 6.98
N LYS A 91 -13.29 -11.52 7.60
CA LYS A 91 -12.61 -12.77 7.94
C LYS A 91 -12.13 -13.54 6.71
N GLU A 92 -12.94 -13.54 5.65
CA GLU A 92 -12.60 -14.23 4.39
C GLU A 92 -11.37 -13.60 3.72
N GLU A 93 -11.33 -12.26 3.63
CA GLU A 93 -10.19 -11.50 3.11
C GLU A 93 -8.94 -11.74 3.97
N TRP A 94 -9.05 -11.81 5.29
CA TRP A 94 -7.91 -12.10 6.17
C TRP A 94 -7.34 -13.50 5.93
N ASP A 95 -8.22 -14.50 5.81
CA ASP A 95 -7.83 -15.89 5.66
C ASP A 95 -7.13 -16.15 4.31
N VAL A 96 -7.39 -15.32 3.28
CA VAL A 96 -6.69 -15.48 1.99
C VAL A 96 -5.26 -14.96 2.00
N LEU A 97 -4.88 -14.06 2.92
CA LEU A 97 -3.57 -13.40 2.92
C LEU A 97 -2.40 -14.35 3.18
N PHE A 98 -2.67 -15.49 3.83
CA PHE A 98 -1.65 -16.44 4.26
C PHE A 98 -1.49 -17.62 3.28
N GLY A 99 -2.23 -17.61 2.16
CA GLY A 99 -2.17 -18.64 1.13
C GLY A 99 -1.08 -18.39 0.08
N GLY A 100 -0.53 -19.46 -0.50
CA GLY A 100 0.44 -19.36 -1.60
C GLY A 100 -0.12 -18.76 -2.90
N ASP A 101 -1.45 -18.64 -3.02
CA ASP A 101 -2.18 -18.08 -4.16
C ASP A 101 -2.93 -16.79 -3.80
N THR A 102 -2.47 -16.06 -2.77
CA THR A 102 -3.12 -14.86 -2.21
C THR A 102 -3.55 -13.86 -3.30
N ILE A 103 -2.66 -13.50 -4.23
CA ILE A 103 -2.94 -12.48 -5.26
C ILE A 103 -4.08 -12.94 -6.17
N ASP A 104 -4.06 -14.18 -6.63
CA ASP A 104 -5.11 -14.74 -7.48
C ASP A 104 -6.46 -14.84 -6.75
N ARG A 105 -6.43 -15.13 -5.44
CA ARG A 105 -7.64 -15.17 -4.61
C ARG A 105 -8.22 -13.79 -4.39
N LEU A 106 -7.39 -12.79 -4.08
CA LEU A 106 -7.82 -11.40 -3.96
C LEU A 106 -8.42 -10.88 -5.28
N ASP A 107 -7.85 -11.27 -6.42
CA ASP A 107 -8.38 -10.95 -7.75
C ASP A 107 -9.76 -11.58 -7.98
N LYS A 108 -9.90 -12.89 -7.71
CA LYS A 108 -11.18 -13.61 -7.83
C LYS A 108 -12.27 -13.07 -6.89
N MET A 109 -11.89 -12.51 -5.75
CA MET A 109 -12.80 -11.85 -4.80
C MET A 109 -13.13 -10.40 -5.21
N GLU A 110 -12.62 -9.91 -6.35
CA GLU A 110 -12.77 -8.54 -6.82
C GLU A 110 -12.25 -7.48 -5.83
N LEU A 111 -11.30 -7.89 -4.97
CA LEU A 111 -10.68 -7.04 -3.95
C LEU A 111 -9.45 -6.30 -4.45
N ILE A 112 -8.95 -6.63 -5.65
CA ILE A 112 -7.88 -5.90 -6.34
C ILE A 112 -8.48 -4.77 -7.19
N HIS A 113 -7.78 -3.64 -7.23
CA HIS A 113 -8.04 -2.54 -8.14
C HIS A 113 -6.71 -2.11 -8.78
N GLU A 114 -6.66 -2.13 -10.11
CA GLU A 114 -5.60 -1.49 -10.87
C GLU A 114 -5.89 0.01 -10.92
N ARG A 115 -5.34 0.78 -9.96
CA ARG A 115 -5.49 2.24 -9.95
C ARG A 115 -4.32 2.88 -10.69
N GLU A 116 -4.59 3.33 -11.91
CA GLU A 116 -3.63 4.15 -12.65
C GLU A 116 -3.15 5.35 -11.82
N GLY A 117 -1.83 5.56 -11.84
CA GLY A 117 -1.17 6.64 -11.13
C GLY A 117 -1.18 6.51 -9.60
N PHE A 118 -1.25 5.31 -9.03
CA PHE A 118 -0.99 5.06 -7.61
C PHE A 118 -0.08 3.83 -7.45
N TYR A 119 1.10 4.02 -6.86
CA TYR A 119 2.09 2.97 -6.71
C TYR A 119 2.58 2.86 -5.28
N ILE A 120 3.05 1.67 -4.94
CA ILE A 120 3.61 1.34 -3.64
C ILE A 120 5.01 0.79 -3.89
N GLU A 121 6.03 1.44 -3.34
CA GLU A 121 7.42 1.07 -3.53
C GLU A 121 8.20 1.08 -2.21
N PRO A 122 9.23 0.23 -2.06
CA PRO A 122 10.09 0.28 -0.87
C PRO A 122 10.94 1.56 -0.87
N HIS A 123 11.27 2.07 0.32
CA HIS A 123 12.02 3.31 0.51
C HIS A 123 13.29 3.39 -0.34
N GLU A 124 14.01 2.27 -0.52
CA GLU A 124 15.26 2.20 -1.28
C GLU A 124 15.13 2.68 -2.73
N THR A 125 13.91 2.72 -3.28
CA THR A 125 13.63 3.21 -4.64
C THR A 125 13.40 4.71 -4.72
N MET A 126 13.26 5.40 -3.58
CA MET A 126 12.94 6.83 -3.53
C MET A 126 13.98 7.69 -4.24
N GLU A 127 15.25 7.26 -4.26
CA GLU A 127 16.33 7.94 -4.99
C GLU A 127 16.01 8.13 -6.49
N THR A 128 15.23 7.22 -7.08
CA THR A 128 14.87 7.28 -8.50
C THR A 128 13.94 8.45 -8.85
N TYR A 129 13.28 9.00 -7.82
CA TYR A 129 12.33 10.11 -7.92
C TYR A 129 12.97 11.48 -7.59
N LEU A 130 14.22 11.50 -7.11
CA LEU A 130 14.92 12.75 -6.78
C LEU A 130 14.97 13.70 -7.99
N GLY A 131 14.51 14.94 -7.79
CA GLY A 131 14.49 15.98 -8.82
C GLY A 131 13.43 15.83 -9.91
N LYS A 132 12.52 14.85 -9.80
CA LYS A 132 11.45 14.58 -10.79
C LYS A 132 10.03 14.71 -10.23
N TYR A 133 9.91 15.09 -8.97
CA TYR A 133 8.63 15.17 -8.29
C TYR A 133 8.18 16.60 -8.05
N ASP A 134 6.86 16.79 -7.93
CA ASP A 134 6.26 18.07 -7.53
C ASP A 134 6.44 18.24 -6.02
N GLU A 135 7.40 19.08 -5.63
CA GLU A 135 7.72 19.35 -4.23
C GLU A 135 6.55 19.95 -3.44
N ASN A 136 5.78 20.86 -4.05
CA ASN A 136 4.67 21.52 -3.39
C ASN A 136 3.52 20.53 -3.15
N ALA A 137 3.11 19.82 -4.21
CA ALA A 137 2.06 18.82 -4.10
C ALA A 137 2.43 17.71 -3.12
N THR A 138 3.70 17.28 -3.11
CA THR A 138 4.22 16.28 -2.18
C THR A 138 4.20 16.78 -0.74
N LYS A 139 4.67 18.00 -0.48
CA LYS A 139 4.67 18.59 0.86
C LYS A 139 3.26 18.75 1.41
N ASP A 140 2.34 19.27 0.59
CA ASP A 140 0.94 19.44 0.96
C ASP A 140 0.31 18.09 1.31
N LEU A 141 0.53 17.06 0.47
CA LEU A 141 0.03 15.71 0.68
C LEU A 141 0.58 15.06 1.95
N CYS A 142 1.91 15.11 2.17
CA CYS A 142 2.54 14.53 3.35
C CYS A 142 2.11 15.23 4.65
N SER A 143 1.93 16.55 4.62
CA SER A 143 1.54 17.32 5.80
C SER A 143 0.18 16.91 6.38
N GLN A 144 -0.76 16.46 5.55
CA GLN A 144 -2.07 15.98 6.01
C GLN A 144 -1.97 14.71 6.86
N TYR A 145 -0.95 13.89 6.64
CA TYR A 145 -0.79 12.58 7.27
C TYR A 145 0.40 12.51 8.25
N ASN A 146 1.01 13.67 8.56
CA ASN A 146 2.20 13.79 9.41
C ASN A 146 3.39 12.94 8.92
N LEU A 147 3.61 12.95 7.61
CA LEU A 147 4.75 12.31 6.93
C LEU A 147 5.84 13.33 6.57
#